data_AF-A0A0C2WE49-F1
#
_entry.id   AF-A0A0C2WE49-F1
#
_cell.length_a   1.000
_cell.length_b   1.000
_cell.length_c   1.000
_cell.angle_alpha   90.00
_cell.angle_beta   90.00
_cell.angle_gamma   90.00
#
_symmetry.space_group_name_H-M   'P 1'
#
loop_
_entity.id
_entity.type
_entity.pdbx_description
1 polymer ?
#
loop_
_entity_poly.entity_id
_entity_poly.type
_entity_poly.pdbx_seq_one_letter_code
_entity_poly.pdbx_strand_id
1 'polypeptide(L)'
;MITESIVDPDVDVICCWGGCGERFVDADKVTYQKHLLLHGVRTFGQTITICKWIDPENGEECGKPLQMQSMLKHVCGRTHVNLLSKMCPLCKRDQARGSNIHRHWLSCIFFIELDEEEQKRLWSEYSKKPFDWYLEQQETRGVIPSSSRT
;
A
#
# COMPACT_ATOMS: atom_id res chain seq x y z
N MET A 1 26.73 -28.22 -8.80
CA MET A 1 26.68 -26.88 -9.42
C MET A 1 25.38 -26.24 -8.95
N ILE A 2 25.44 -25.51 -7.85
CA ILE A 2 24.29 -24.78 -7.31
C ILE A 2 24.40 -23.38 -7.94
N THR A 3 23.47 -23.04 -8.82
CA THR A 3 23.37 -21.69 -9.36
C THR A 3 22.92 -20.79 -8.24
N GLU A 4 23.85 -20.02 -7.67
CA GLU A 4 23.53 -18.90 -6.79
C GLU A 4 22.62 -17.96 -7.56
N SER A 5 21.34 -17.93 -7.16
CA SER A 5 20.38 -16.93 -7.60
C SER A 5 20.92 -15.58 -7.14
N ILE A 6 21.49 -14.82 -8.09
CA ILE A 6 21.81 -13.41 -7.91
C ILE A 6 20.48 -12.70 -7.71
N VAL A 7 20.05 -12.58 -6.44
CA VAL A 7 18.96 -11.70 -6.05
C VAL A 7 19.53 -10.30 -6.18
N ASP A 8 19.20 -9.65 -7.28
CA ASP A 8 19.57 -8.27 -7.55
C ASP A 8 18.92 -7.40 -6.46
N PRO A 9 19.70 -6.77 -5.58
CA PRO A 9 19.18 -6.04 -4.42
C PRO A 9 18.37 -4.79 -4.82
N ASP A 10 18.43 -4.39 -6.10
CA ASP A 10 17.74 -3.22 -6.62
C ASP A 10 16.37 -3.55 -7.24
N VAL A 11 15.96 -4.83 -7.29
CA VAL A 11 14.65 -5.23 -7.86
C VAL A 11 13.61 -5.35 -6.74
N ASP A 12 12.77 -4.32 -6.58
CA ASP A 12 11.69 -4.32 -5.60
C ASP A 12 10.52 -5.23 -6.01
N VAL A 13 10.30 -5.41 -7.31
CA VAL A 13 9.11 -6.08 -7.84
C VAL A 13 9.41 -6.83 -9.13
N ILE A 14 8.93 -8.08 -9.20
CA ILE A 14 8.87 -8.89 -10.42
C ILE A 14 7.41 -9.19 -10.75
N CYS A 15 6.99 -8.95 -11.99
CA CYS A 15 5.64 -9.28 -12.44
C CYS A 15 5.53 -10.77 -12.81
N CYS A 16 4.72 -11.53 -12.06
CA CYS A 16 4.47 -12.94 -12.37
C CYS A 16 3.11 -13.18 -13.03
N TRP A 17 2.48 -12.15 -13.60
CA TRP A 17 1.22 -12.31 -14.31
C TRP A 17 1.39 -13.15 -15.57
N GLY A 18 0.79 -14.34 -15.62
CA GLY A 18 0.91 -15.28 -16.74
C GLY A 18 2.34 -15.63 -17.11
N GLY A 19 3.28 -15.56 -16.15
CA GLY A 19 4.71 -15.79 -16.39
C GLY A 19 5.47 -14.62 -17.03
N CYS A 20 4.98 -13.37 -16.90
CA CYS A 20 5.57 -12.18 -17.55
C CYS A 20 7.08 -11.98 -17.29
N GLY A 21 7.53 -11.99 -16.04
CA GLY A 21 8.94 -11.84 -15.65
C GLY A 21 9.53 -10.42 -15.70
N GLU A 22 8.73 -9.40 -16.04
CA GLU A 22 9.19 -8.00 -16.08
C GLU A 22 9.65 -7.52 -14.69
N ARG A 23 10.78 -6.82 -14.62
CA ARG A 23 11.41 -6.38 -13.36
C ARG A 23 11.27 -4.87 -13.18
N PHE A 24 10.99 -4.43 -11.96
CA PHE A 24 10.85 -3.02 -11.62
C PHE A 24 11.74 -2.67 -10.44
N VAL A 25 12.41 -1.53 -10.56
CA VAL A 25 13.17 -0.84 -9.49
C VAL A 25 12.33 0.35 -9.04
N ASP A 26 12.18 0.55 -7.74
CA ASP A 26 11.40 1.64 -7.12
C ASP A 26 9.97 1.76 -7.68
N ALA A 27 9.34 0.63 -7.99
CA ALA A 27 8.04 0.62 -8.65
C ALA A 27 6.97 1.29 -7.78
N ASP A 28 6.41 2.39 -8.25
CA ASP A 28 5.20 2.94 -7.65
C ASP A 28 3.93 2.32 -8.25
N LYS A 29 2.80 2.55 -7.58
CA LYS A 29 1.49 2.05 -8.05
C LYS A 29 1.21 2.49 -9.49
N VAL A 30 1.56 3.72 -9.87
CA VAL A 30 1.19 4.29 -11.17
C VAL A 30 1.95 3.59 -12.29
N THR A 31 3.24 3.40 -12.10
CA THR A 31 4.13 2.71 -13.02
C THR A 31 3.69 1.26 -13.18
N TYR A 32 3.45 0.57 -12.07
CA TYR A 32 3.01 -0.82 -12.12
C TYR A 32 1.60 -0.98 -12.72
N GLN A 33 0.69 -0.04 -12.43
CA GLN A 33 -0.64 -0.02 -13.04
C GLN A 33 -0.56 0.12 -14.57
N LYS A 34 0.34 0.97 -15.09
CA LYS A 34 0.55 1.09 -16.55
C LYS A 34 1.02 -0.23 -17.15
N HIS A 35 1.92 -0.93 -16.48
CA HIS A 35 2.37 -2.26 -16.91
C HIS A 35 1.21 -3.26 -16.94
N LEU A 36 0.36 -3.30 -15.90
CA LEU A 36 -0.79 -4.20 -15.85
C LEU A 36 -1.81 -4.00 -17.00
N LEU A 37 -1.84 -2.81 -17.62
CA LEU A 37 -2.66 -2.59 -18.81
C LEU A 37 -2.21 -3.45 -20.01
N LEU A 38 -0.91 -3.77 -20.11
CA LEU A 38 -0.37 -4.67 -21.13
C LEU A 38 -0.94 -6.09 -21.00
N HIS A 39 -1.31 -6.47 -19.78
CA HIS A 39 -1.98 -7.73 -19.46
C HIS A 39 -3.51 -7.66 -19.57
N GLY A 40 -4.04 -6.54 -20.05
CA GLY A 40 -5.48 -6.31 -20.17
C GLY A 40 -6.18 -6.02 -18.84
N VAL A 41 -5.45 -5.81 -17.74
CA VAL A 41 -6.01 -5.46 -16.43
C VAL A 41 -6.37 -3.99 -16.44
N ARG A 42 -7.66 -3.68 -16.61
CA ARG A 42 -8.19 -2.32 -16.68
C ARG A 42 -8.77 -1.89 -15.32
N THR A 43 -8.84 -0.58 -15.09
CA THR A 43 -9.44 -0.02 -13.87
C THR A 43 -10.95 0.16 -13.94
N PHE A 44 -11.55 -0.10 -15.10
CA PHE A 44 -12.97 0.11 -15.35
C PHE A 44 -13.55 -1.13 -16.02
N GLY A 45 -14.79 -1.46 -15.67
CA GLY A 45 -15.49 -2.63 -16.17
C GLY A 45 -16.01 -3.50 -15.04
N GLN A 46 -17.25 -3.97 -15.19
CA GLN A 46 -17.91 -4.87 -14.25
C GLN A 46 -17.73 -6.35 -14.62
N THR A 47 -17.03 -6.64 -15.71
CA THR A 47 -16.72 -8.00 -16.14
C THR A 47 -15.88 -8.71 -15.07
N ILE A 48 -16.30 -9.92 -14.73
CA ILE A 48 -15.51 -10.82 -13.89
C ILE A 48 -14.40 -11.42 -14.73
N THR A 49 -13.19 -11.42 -14.19
CA THR A 49 -12.00 -12.03 -14.78
C THR A 49 -11.22 -12.78 -13.70
N ILE A 50 -10.31 -13.65 -14.13
CA ILE A 50 -9.53 -14.52 -13.26
C ILE A 50 -8.13 -13.92 -13.10
N CYS A 51 -7.63 -13.86 -11.86
CA CYS A 51 -6.25 -13.48 -11.59
C CYS A 51 -5.30 -14.56 -12.15
N LYS A 52 -4.40 -14.17 -13.05
CA LYS A 52 -3.41 -15.06 -13.68
C LYS A 52 -2.02 -14.95 -13.05
N TRP A 53 -1.93 -14.44 -11.82
CA TRP A 53 -0.65 -14.35 -11.14
C TRP A 53 -0.11 -15.75 -10.85
N ILE A 54 1.14 -16.01 -11.22
CA ILE A 54 1.85 -17.25 -10.87
C ILE A 54 2.67 -16.99 -9.62
N ASP A 55 2.45 -17.76 -8.57
CA ASP A 55 3.24 -17.67 -7.35
C ASP A 55 4.68 -18.13 -7.61
N PRO A 56 5.70 -17.31 -7.31
CA PRO A 56 7.09 -17.65 -7.59
C PRO A 56 7.63 -18.80 -6.72
N GLU A 57 7.01 -19.11 -5.57
CA GLU A 57 7.49 -20.14 -4.65
C GLU A 57 7.05 -21.55 -5.09
N ASN A 58 5.79 -21.69 -5.51
CA ASN A 58 5.21 -23.00 -5.84
C ASN A 58 4.77 -23.14 -7.32
N GLY A 59 4.79 -22.06 -8.11
CA GLY A 59 4.42 -22.06 -9.52
C GLY A 59 2.91 -22.14 -9.79
N GLU A 60 2.07 -22.04 -8.77
CA GLU A 60 0.61 -22.15 -8.92
C GLU A 60 -0.01 -20.82 -9.36
N GLU A 61 -1.04 -20.90 -10.22
CA GLU A 61 -1.84 -19.74 -10.56
C GLU A 61 -2.81 -19.37 -9.42
N CYS A 62 -2.89 -18.08 -9.10
CA CYS A 62 -3.79 -17.56 -8.06
C CYS A 62 -5.26 -17.90 -8.33
N GLY A 63 -5.71 -17.83 -9.58
CA GLY A 63 -7.03 -18.30 -10.01
C GLY A 63 -8.24 -17.54 -9.44
N LYS A 64 -8.04 -16.47 -8.66
CA LYS A 64 -9.13 -15.77 -7.96
C LYS A 64 -10.06 -15.02 -8.93
N PRO A 65 -11.38 -15.27 -8.91
CA PRO A 65 -12.33 -14.51 -9.73
C PRO A 65 -12.63 -13.16 -9.10
N LEU A 66 -12.44 -12.08 -9.85
CA LEU A 66 -12.58 -10.71 -9.40
C LEU A 66 -13.25 -9.85 -10.49
N GLN A 67 -13.99 -8.83 -10.10
CA GLN A 67 -14.35 -7.77 -11.04
C GLN A 67 -13.07 -7.07 -11.53
N MET A 68 -13.04 -6.71 -12.81
CA MET A 68 -11.88 -6.06 -13.44
C MET A 68 -11.37 -4.85 -12.64
N GLN A 69 -12.28 -3.97 -12.19
CA GLN A 69 -11.95 -2.81 -11.35
C GLN A 69 -11.25 -3.14 -10.01
N SER A 70 -11.46 -4.36 -9.48
CA SER A 70 -10.84 -4.83 -8.24
C SER A 70 -9.51 -5.54 -8.46
N MET A 71 -9.19 -5.93 -9.69
CA MET A 71 -7.97 -6.69 -10.03
C MET A 71 -6.70 -5.89 -9.71
N LEU A 72 -6.68 -4.60 -10.01
CA LEU A 72 -5.54 -3.73 -9.65
C LEU A 72 -5.28 -3.71 -8.13
N LYS A 73 -6.35 -3.62 -7.33
CA LYS A 73 -6.23 -3.63 -5.86
C LYS A 73 -5.74 -4.98 -5.35
N HIS A 74 -6.16 -6.06 -5.99
CA HIS A 74 -5.73 -7.41 -5.64
C HIS A 74 -4.23 -7.60 -5.92
N VAL A 75 -3.78 -7.34 -7.15
CA VAL A 75 -2.38 -7.52 -7.55
C VAL A 75 -1.45 -6.58 -6.79
N CYS A 76 -1.68 -5.26 -6.84
CA CYS A 76 -0.81 -4.28 -6.21
C CYS A 76 -1.01 -4.19 -4.68
N GLY A 77 -2.07 -4.80 -4.15
CA GLY A 77 -2.29 -4.90 -2.71
C GLY A 77 -1.37 -5.93 -2.08
N ARG A 78 -1.74 -6.40 -0.88
CA ARG A 78 -0.94 -7.38 -0.12
C ARG A 78 -0.91 -8.79 -0.71
N THR A 79 -1.62 -9.05 -1.81
CA THR A 79 -1.76 -10.42 -2.32
C THR A 79 -0.54 -10.86 -3.11
N HIS A 80 0.02 -9.99 -3.95
CA HIS A 80 1.10 -10.39 -4.85
C HIS A 80 2.31 -9.47 -4.78
N VAL A 81 2.09 -8.15 -4.85
CA VAL A 81 3.20 -7.20 -5.06
C VAL A 81 3.38 -6.23 -3.89
N ASN A 82 2.36 -6.05 -3.05
CA ASN A 82 2.39 -5.20 -1.85
C ASN A 82 2.70 -3.69 -2.06
N LEU A 83 2.68 -3.21 -3.30
CA LEU A 83 2.95 -1.81 -3.70
C LEU A 83 2.02 -0.76 -3.10
N LEU A 84 0.80 -1.16 -2.71
CA LEU A 84 -0.16 -0.24 -2.09
C LEU A 84 0.10 -0.07 -0.60
N SER A 85 0.80 -1.00 0.05
CA SER A 85 1.01 -0.91 1.47
C SER A 85 2.03 0.17 1.83
N LYS A 86 1.85 0.77 3.01
CA LYS A 86 2.85 1.63 3.64
C LYS A 86 3.02 1.16 5.07
N MET A 87 4.27 0.93 5.46
CA MET A 87 4.59 0.63 6.85
C MET A 87 4.54 1.92 7.68
N CYS A 88 3.94 1.88 8.86
CA CYS A 88 4.04 2.99 9.80
C CYS A 88 5.52 3.15 10.23
N PRO A 89 6.14 4.33 10.10
CA PRO A 89 7.56 4.50 10.43
C PRO A 89 7.84 4.32 11.92
N LEU A 90 6.82 4.48 12.78
CA LEU A 90 6.93 4.39 14.23
C LEU A 90 6.64 2.96 14.72
N CYS A 91 5.41 2.47 14.53
CA CYS A 91 5.00 1.18 15.08
C CYS A 91 5.27 -0.03 14.17
N LYS A 92 5.83 0.21 12.98
CA LYS A 92 6.16 -0.80 11.95
C LYS A 92 4.98 -1.66 11.48
N ARG A 93 3.74 -1.30 11.82
CA ARG A 93 2.53 -1.99 11.31
C ARG A 93 2.22 -1.57 9.88
N ASP A 94 2.01 -2.56 9.03
CA ASP A 94 1.59 -2.32 7.65
C ASP A 94 0.20 -1.70 7.58
N GLN A 95 0.08 -0.66 6.78
CA GLN A 95 -1.16 -0.03 6.39
C GLN A 95 -1.46 -0.41 4.95
N ALA A 96 -2.69 -0.90 4.67
CA ALA A 96 -3.03 -1.40 3.34
C ALA A 96 -2.92 -0.34 2.21
N ARG A 97 -2.85 0.95 2.57
CA ARG A 97 -2.74 2.12 1.69
C ARG A 97 -1.97 3.24 2.39
N GLY A 98 -1.26 4.09 1.65
CA GLY A 98 -0.70 5.33 2.21
C GLY A 98 -1.77 6.22 2.86
N SER A 99 -2.95 6.31 2.24
CA SER A 99 -4.11 7.00 2.84
C SER A 99 -4.66 6.32 4.10
N ASN A 100 -4.20 5.13 4.49
CA ASN A 100 -4.59 4.54 5.77
C ASN A 100 -3.67 4.99 6.90
N ILE A 101 -2.48 5.55 6.61
CA ILE A 101 -1.51 5.93 7.63
C ILE A 101 -2.04 7.04 8.54
N HIS A 102 -2.71 8.05 7.97
CA HIS A 102 -3.28 9.16 8.74
C HIS A 102 -4.39 8.69 9.68
N ARG A 103 -5.20 7.71 9.27
CA ARG A 103 -6.25 7.13 10.12
C ARG A 103 -5.67 6.20 11.17
N HIS A 104 -4.60 5.49 10.83
CA HIS A 104 -3.86 4.65 11.77
C HIS A 104 -3.25 5.48 12.89
N TRP A 105 -2.72 6.67 12.59
CA TRP A 105 -2.14 7.56 13.59
C TRP A 105 -3.11 8.07 14.64
N LEU A 106 -4.43 8.09 14.36
CA LEU A 106 -5.46 8.34 15.37
C LEU A 106 -5.53 7.27 16.48
N SER A 107 -4.90 6.11 16.29
CA SER A 107 -4.85 5.03 17.30
C SER A 107 -3.44 4.42 17.45
N CYS A 108 -2.42 5.07 16.90
CA CYS A 108 -1.05 4.63 17.03
C CYS A 108 -0.45 5.24 18.28
N ILE A 109 -0.27 4.43 19.34
CA ILE A 109 0.30 4.88 20.62
C ILE A 109 1.61 5.64 20.40
N PHE A 110 2.55 5.06 19.63
CA PHE A 110 3.82 5.70 19.30
C PHE A 110 3.71 7.05 18.56
N PHE A 111 2.61 7.32 17.87
CA PHE A 111 2.40 8.62 17.21
C PHE A 111 1.77 9.62 18.18
N ILE A 112 0.79 9.15 18.98
CA ILE A 112 0.06 9.96 19.96
C ILE A 112 1.00 10.45 21.08
N GLU A 113 2.01 9.65 21.44
CA GLU A 113 3.01 9.99 22.46
C GLU A 113 4.10 10.96 21.98
N LEU A 114 4.17 11.26 20.69
CA LEU A 114 5.09 12.30 20.18
C LEU A 114 4.62 13.68 20.61
N ASP A 115 5.55 14.62 20.71
CA ASP A 115 5.20 16.03 20.84
C ASP A 115 4.52 16.56 19.56
N GLU A 116 3.80 17.67 19.69
CA GLU A 116 2.99 18.23 18.61
C GLU A 116 3.83 18.66 17.40
N GLU A 117 5.08 19.11 17.59
CA GLU A 117 5.95 19.52 16.49
C GLU A 117 6.33 18.31 15.63
N GLU A 118 6.71 17.21 16.27
CA GLU A 118 7.05 15.96 15.59
C GLU A 118 5.82 15.29 14.96
N GLN A 119 4.66 15.36 15.62
CA GLN A 119 3.38 14.94 15.02
C GLN A 119 3.08 15.74 13.75
N LYS A 120 3.23 17.07 13.77
CA LYS A 120 3.02 17.95 12.60
C LYS A 120 4.02 17.62 11.48
N ARG A 121 5.29 17.43 11.82
CA ARG A 121 6.36 17.11 10.85
C ARG A 121 6.03 15.83 10.11
N LEU A 122 5.81 14.73 10.84
CA LEU A 122 5.45 13.44 10.25
C LEU A 122 4.11 13.50 9.51
N TRP A 123 3.13 14.26 10.03
CA TRP A 123 1.86 14.44 9.33
C TRP A 123 2.03 15.08 7.96
N SER A 124 2.83 16.15 7.87
CA SER A 124 3.09 16.85 6.60
C SER A 124 3.80 15.98 5.57
N GLU A 125 4.67 15.07 6.02
CA GLU A 125 5.44 14.17 5.17
C GLU A 125 4.57 13.05 4.57
N TYR A 126 3.66 12.48 5.36
CA TYR A 126 2.92 11.27 4.98
C TYR A 126 1.43 11.50 4.67
N SER A 127 0.91 12.71 4.91
CA SER A 127 -0.50 13.05 4.71
C SER A 127 -0.65 14.26 3.81
N LYS A 128 -1.63 14.20 2.89
CA LYS A 128 -2.07 15.35 2.10
C LYS A 128 -3.11 16.21 2.81
N LYS A 129 -3.56 15.79 4.01
CA LYS A 129 -4.56 16.51 4.80
C LYS A 129 -3.85 17.54 5.69
N PRO A 130 -4.45 18.70 5.97
CA PRO A 130 -3.92 19.61 6.98
C PRO A 130 -3.87 18.91 8.35
N PHE A 131 -2.93 19.31 9.21
CA PHE A 131 -2.82 18.75 10.55
C PHE A 131 -4.04 19.07 11.41
N ASP A 132 -4.71 20.20 11.18
CA ASP A 132 -5.96 20.56 11.88
C ASP A 132 -7.04 19.49 11.72
N TRP A 133 -7.07 18.79 10.57
CA TRP A 133 -7.96 17.65 10.38
C TRP A 133 -7.69 16.54 11.40
N TYR A 134 -6.43 16.26 11.74
CA TYR A 134 -6.07 15.27 12.75
C TYR A 134 -6.60 15.67 14.13
N LEU A 135 -6.41 16.94 14.52
CA LEU A 135 -6.87 17.48 15.79
C LEU A 135 -8.39 17.37 15.92
N GLU A 136 -9.15 17.79 14.90
CA GLU A 136 -10.61 17.66 14.85
C GLU A 136 -11.08 16.21 15.01
N GLN A 137 -10.34 15.26 14.41
CA GLN A 137 -10.68 13.83 14.54
C GLN A 137 -10.38 13.28 15.95
N GLN A 138 -9.33 13.76 16.60
CA GLN A 138 -9.02 13.38 17.99
C GLN A 138 -10.08 13.92 18.97
N GLU A 139 -10.55 15.15 18.77
CA GLU A 139 -11.67 15.74 19.52
C GLU A 139 -12.95 14.93 19.31
N THR A 140 -13.29 14.61 18.05
CA THR A 140 -14.49 13.82 17.73
C THR A 140 -14.46 12.42 18.36
N ARG A 141 -13.27 11.86 18.54
CA ARG A 141 -13.07 10.52 19.14
C ARG A 141 -12.95 10.55 20.67
N GLY A 142 -13.00 11.73 21.29
CA GLY A 142 -12.86 11.89 22.73
C GLY A 142 -11.45 11.57 23.25
N VAL A 143 -10.43 11.64 22.39
CA VAL A 143 -9.03 11.39 22.76
C VAL A 143 -8.35 12.67 23.26
N ILE A 144 -8.79 13.85 22.78
CA ILE A 144 -8.38 15.16 23.27
C ILE A 144 -9.62 15.89 23.82
N PRO A 145 -9.59 16.44 25.04
CA PRO A 145 -10.70 17.21 25.59
C PRO A 145 -10.92 18.50 24.79
N SER A 146 -12.18 18.85 24.55
CA SER A 146 -12.66 19.96 23.71
C SER A 146 -12.35 21.38 24.22
N SER A 147 -11.48 21.52 25.22
CA SER A 147 -11.27 22.76 25.97
C SER A 147 -9.89 23.41 25.73
N SER A 148 -9.48 23.55 24.47
CA SER A 148 -8.21 24.23 24.11
C SER A 148 -8.34 25.25 22.98
N ARG A 149 -9.54 25.77 22.71
CA ARG A 149 -9.73 26.99 21.92
C ARG A 149 -10.05 28.15 22.86
N THR A 150 -9.00 28.81 23.34
CA THR A 150 -9.06 30.21 23.78
C THR A 150 -9.18 31.13 22.58
#